data_AF-A0AAP0WBU9-F1
#
_entry.id   AF-A0AAP0WBU9-F1
#
_cell.length_a   1.000
_cell.length_b   1.000
_cell.length_c   1.000
_cell.angle_alpha   90.00
_cell.angle_beta   90.00
_cell.angle_gamma   90.00
#
_symmetry.space_group_name_H-M   'P 1'
#
loop_
_entity.id
_entity.type
_entity.pdbx_description
1 polymer ?
#
loop_
_entity_poly.entity_id
_entity_poly.type
_entity_poly.pdbx_seq_one_letter_code
_entity_poly.pdbx_strand_id
1 'polypeptide(L)'
;MNELFLRIRAALMLQSDWLIRRNFSFRMNEAALLLLDDVKLFRPTADASTMLRLDSVFDNYSLSHLSEELQRILRKLIISRKSDVPDFDFTKIESLTASKGFGKGYNPQINGSWYRDLSSWGRGMYPGNNLRSETLQDWERNVRHIEGEGFRTDDPINVMYYEWYDRYVVSNTGGSHHAAKVVYQALRDNLVYKRNAVVERLSVNTEAVHELEHRYVSFIYRARRCEGTGNRRDAATDFYLALSGLVSEHIEYLDPIHYGDNIKLAFVPRSGMKADEALFSKWTKTATHAGKIILRTDYLTNPASFHVKPYFHEVSCILQRNPLESEYVNTTE
;
A
#
# COMPACT_ATOMS: atom_id res chain seq x y z
N MET A 1 -12.90 -8.72 -61.62
CA MET A 1 -11.62 -8.25 -61.03
C MET A 1 -11.71 -7.88 -59.54
N ASN A 2 -12.83 -7.36 -59.02
CA ASN A 2 -12.92 -6.93 -57.60
C ASN A 2 -12.92 -8.05 -56.55
N GLU A 3 -13.48 -9.22 -56.84
CA GLU A 3 -13.67 -10.26 -55.82
C GLU A 3 -12.37 -10.99 -55.45
N LEU A 4 -11.50 -11.23 -56.44
CA LEU A 4 -10.19 -11.84 -56.22
C LEU A 4 -9.27 -10.92 -55.40
N PHE A 5 -9.31 -9.61 -55.66
CA PHE A 5 -8.55 -8.61 -54.92
C PHE A 5 -9.01 -8.51 -53.46
N LEU A 6 -10.33 -8.58 -53.21
CA LEU A 6 -10.89 -8.59 -51.85
C LEU A 6 -10.51 -9.86 -51.08
N ARG A 7 -10.52 -11.04 -51.74
CA ARG A 7 -10.11 -12.30 -51.10
C ARG A 7 -8.61 -12.34 -50.79
N ILE A 8 -7.76 -11.83 -51.69
CA ILE A 8 -6.31 -11.71 -51.44
C ILE A 8 -6.05 -10.74 -50.28
N ARG A 9 -6.74 -9.60 -50.23
CA ARG A 9 -6.61 -8.63 -49.13
C ARG A 9 -7.05 -9.23 -47.79
N ALA A 10 -8.15 -9.96 -47.75
CA ALA A 10 -8.63 -10.63 -46.54
C ALA A 10 -7.67 -11.75 -46.07
N ALA A 11 -7.12 -12.54 -47.01
CA ALA A 11 -6.14 -13.57 -46.70
C ALA A 11 -4.81 -12.97 -46.18
N LEU A 12 -4.33 -11.88 -46.80
CA LEU A 12 -3.15 -11.16 -46.33
C LEU A 12 -3.39 -10.53 -44.96
N MET A 13 -4.57 -9.97 -44.69
CA MET A 13 -4.94 -9.47 -43.36
C MET A 13 -4.99 -10.59 -42.31
N LEU A 14 -5.56 -11.75 -42.64
CA LEU A 14 -5.57 -12.92 -41.76
C LEU A 14 -4.17 -13.47 -41.49
N GLN A 15 -3.30 -13.50 -42.50
CA GLN A 15 -1.93 -13.97 -42.36
C GLN A 15 -1.05 -12.97 -41.59
N SER A 16 -1.24 -11.67 -41.81
CA SER A 16 -0.58 -10.63 -41.02
C SER A 16 -1.07 -10.64 -39.57
N ASP A 17 -2.37 -10.79 -39.33
CA ASP A 17 -2.93 -10.94 -37.98
C ASP A 17 -2.36 -12.16 -37.27
N TRP A 18 -2.21 -13.28 -37.99
CA TRP A 18 -1.61 -14.50 -37.43
C TRP A 18 -0.13 -14.33 -37.07
N LEU A 19 0.66 -13.67 -37.93
CA LEU A 19 2.07 -13.36 -37.65
C LEU A 19 2.22 -12.35 -36.51
N ILE A 20 1.35 -11.33 -36.46
CA ILE A 20 1.30 -10.34 -35.39
C ILE A 20 0.91 -10.99 -34.06
N ARG A 21 -0.07 -11.91 -34.05
CA ARG A 21 -0.46 -12.67 -32.85
C ARG A 21 0.59 -13.66 -32.37
N ARG A 22 1.57 -14.02 -33.21
CA ARG A 22 2.77 -14.77 -32.79
C ARG A 22 3.89 -13.88 -32.24
N ASN A 23 3.81 -12.56 -32.44
CA ASN A 23 4.81 -11.63 -31.95
C ASN A 23 4.76 -11.53 -30.42
N PHE A 24 5.91 -11.70 -29.78
CA PHE A 24 6.09 -11.56 -28.34
C PHE A 24 5.45 -10.28 -27.78
N SER A 25 5.74 -9.13 -28.42
CA SER A 25 5.29 -7.82 -27.95
C SER A 25 3.77 -7.70 -28.02
N PHE A 26 3.15 -8.24 -29.07
CA PHE A 26 1.70 -8.24 -29.21
C PHE A 26 1.05 -9.05 -28.07
N ARG A 27 1.50 -10.30 -27.87
CA ARG A 27 0.92 -11.19 -26.85
C ARG A 27 1.11 -10.67 -25.43
N MET A 28 2.30 -10.12 -25.12
CA MET A 28 2.57 -9.55 -23.80
C MET A 28 1.78 -8.26 -23.56
N ASN A 29 1.58 -7.41 -24.58
CA ASN A 29 0.73 -6.23 -24.48
C ASN A 29 -0.75 -6.61 -24.33
N GLU A 30 -1.22 -7.58 -25.11
CA GLU A 30 -2.59 -8.10 -25.00
C GLU A 30 -2.84 -8.67 -23.59
N ALA A 31 -1.92 -9.49 -23.07
CA ALA A 31 -1.99 -10.02 -21.72
C ALA A 31 -2.04 -8.88 -20.67
N ALA A 32 -1.16 -7.88 -20.78
CA ALA A 32 -1.17 -6.74 -19.87
C ALA A 32 -2.48 -5.93 -19.93
N LEU A 33 -3.02 -5.67 -21.12
CA LEU A 33 -4.24 -4.87 -21.28
C LEU A 33 -5.50 -5.60 -20.83
N LEU A 34 -5.58 -6.90 -21.10
CA LEU A 34 -6.75 -7.72 -20.76
C LEU A 34 -6.76 -8.16 -19.29
N LEU A 35 -5.59 -8.41 -18.70
CA LEU A 35 -5.48 -9.09 -17.40
C LEU A 35 -5.02 -8.17 -16.27
N LEU A 36 -4.43 -7.02 -16.58
CA LEU A 36 -3.92 -6.08 -15.57
C LEU A 36 -4.76 -4.79 -15.51
N ASP A 37 -5.01 -4.37 -14.28
CA ASP A 37 -5.46 -3.02 -13.98
C ASP A 37 -4.24 -2.10 -13.83
N ASP A 38 -4.48 -0.80 -13.91
CA ASP A 38 -3.43 0.17 -13.64
C ASP A 38 -2.98 0.06 -12.18
N VAL A 39 -1.66 0.10 -11.99
CA VAL A 39 -1.05 0.01 -10.67
C VAL A 39 -0.92 1.41 -10.09
N LYS A 40 -1.75 1.71 -9.09
CA LYS A 40 -1.65 2.92 -8.26
C LYS A 40 -1.72 2.49 -6.81
N LEU A 41 -0.70 2.80 -6.02
CA LEU A 41 -0.62 2.37 -4.63
C LEU A 41 -1.30 3.41 -3.72
N PHE A 42 -1.90 2.95 -2.62
CA PHE A 42 -2.59 3.79 -1.66
C PHE A 42 -1.63 4.75 -0.97
N ARG A 43 -2.00 6.01 -0.86
CA ARG A 43 -1.32 6.96 0.03
C ARG A 43 -1.30 6.39 1.45
N PRO A 44 -0.19 6.53 2.22
CA PRO A 44 -0.23 6.28 3.65
C PRO A 44 -1.34 7.08 4.33
N THR A 45 -2.02 6.46 5.28
CA THR A 45 -3.14 7.04 6.04
C THR A 45 -2.90 6.85 7.54
N ALA A 46 -3.79 7.33 8.41
CA ALA A 46 -3.70 7.06 9.85
C ALA A 46 -3.76 5.55 10.15
N ASP A 47 -4.32 4.74 9.25
CA ASP A 47 -4.29 3.28 9.31
C ASP A 47 -3.09 2.72 8.54
N ALA A 48 -2.12 2.15 9.27
CA ALA A 48 -0.92 1.59 8.68
C ALA A 48 -1.17 0.37 7.77
N SER A 49 -2.35 -0.26 7.84
CA SER A 49 -2.72 -1.35 6.92
C SER A 49 -2.87 -0.89 5.46
N THR A 50 -3.08 0.41 5.24
CA THR A 50 -3.12 0.99 3.89
C THR A 50 -1.74 1.11 3.25
N MET A 51 -0.67 0.96 4.02
CA MET A 51 0.71 1.12 3.55
C MET A 51 1.26 -0.19 2.99
N LEU A 52 2.03 -0.12 1.90
CA LEU A 52 2.83 -1.26 1.47
C LEU A 52 4.08 -1.35 2.36
N ARG A 53 4.00 -2.18 3.40
CA ARG A 53 5.02 -2.37 4.43
C ARG A 53 6.07 -3.41 3.99
N LEU A 54 7.17 -2.94 3.40
CA LEU A 54 8.20 -3.80 2.81
C LEU A 54 8.90 -4.72 3.82
N ASP A 55 9.03 -4.26 5.06
CA ASP A 55 9.47 -5.07 6.21
C ASP A 55 8.61 -6.32 6.40
N SER A 56 7.29 -6.19 6.27
CA SER A 56 6.36 -7.32 6.38
C SER A 56 6.34 -8.18 5.11
N VAL A 57 6.48 -7.57 3.93
CA VAL A 57 6.49 -8.32 2.65
C VAL A 57 7.73 -9.22 2.53
N PHE A 58 8.86 -8.81 3.11
CA PHE A 58 10.12 -9.57 3.08
C PHE A 58 10.45 -10.24 4.41
N ASP A 59 9.45 -10.50 5.24
CA ASP A 59 9.65 -11.27 6.46
C ASP A 59 9.93 -12.76 6.13
N ASN A 60 10.54 -13.48 7.07
CA ASN A 60 10.95 -14.87 6.83
C ASN A 60 9.79 -15.80 6.48
N TYR A 61 8.58 -15.50 6.98
CA TYR A 61 7.40 -16.30 6.71
C TYR A 61 6.96 -16.15 5.25
N SER A 62 6.85 -14.90 4.78
CA SER A 62 6.47 -14.55 3.41
C SER A 62 7.47 -15.04 2.37
N LEU A 63 8.75 -15.17 2.74
CA LEU A 63 9.81 -15.62 1.85
C LEU A 63 9.94 -17.14 1.74
N SER A 64 9.26 -17.92 2.59
CA SER A 64 9.53 -19.35 2.79
C SER A 64 9.36 -20.24 1.55
N HIS A 65 8.50 -19.84 0.59
CA HIS A 65 8.23 -20.59 -0.64
C HIS A 65 9.13 -20.20 -1.82
N LEU A 66 10.00 -19.21 -1.66
CA LEU A 66 10.90 -18.74 -2.70
C LEU A 66 12.21 -19.55 -2.75
N SER A 67 12.95 -19.44 -3.84
CA SER A 67 14.30 -19.99 -3.99
C SER A 67 15.26 -19.40 -2.96
N GLU A 68 16.21 -20.20 -2.46
CA GLU A 68 17.18 -19.75 -1.45
C GLU A 68 17.98 -18.52 -1.91
N GLU A 69 18.28 -18.45 -3.21
CA GLU A 69 18.97 -17.32 -3.82
C GLU A 69 18.15 -16.03 -3.70
N LEU A 70 16.88 -16.07 -4.09
CA LEU A 70 15.98 -14.92 -4.00
C LEU A 70 15.76 -14.53 -2.54
N GLN A 71 15.51 -15.49 -1.65
CA GLN A 71 15.37 -15.24 -0.21
C GLN A 71 16.57 -14.49 0.36
N ARG A 72 17.80 -14.91 0.02
CA ARG A 72 19.04 -14.28 0.50
C ARG A 72 19.12 -12.80 0.09
N ILE A 73 18.69 -12.46 -1.12
CA ILE A 73 18.69 -11.06 -1.60
C ILE A 73 17.58 -10.28 -0.89
N LEU A 74 16.36 -10.83 -0.83
CA LEU A 74 15.20 -10.15 -0.28
C LEU A 74 15.32 -9.86 1.22
N ARG A 75 15.94 -10.75 2.00
CA ARG A 75 16.22 -10.52 3.44
C ARG A 75 17.14 -9.33 3.70
N LYS A 76 17.95 -8.93 2.73
CA LYS A 76 18.89 -7.80 2.84
C LYS A 76 18.32 -6.49 2.32
N LEU A 77 17.15 -6.51 1.68
CA LEU A 77 16.58 -5.32 1.03
C LEU A 77 16.22 -4.22 2.01
N ILE A 78 15.82 -4.57 3.22
CA ILE A 78 15.44 -3.60 4.25
C ILE A 78 16.49 -3.63 5.36
N ILE A 79 17.10 -2.47 5.62
CA ILE A 79 17.99 -2.26 6.76
C ILE A 79 17.15 -1.76 7.92
N SER A 80 17.35 -2.36 9.09
CA SER A 80 16.77 -1.92 10.35
C SER A 80 17.86 -1.39 11.29
N ARG A 81 17.63 -0.23 11.89
CA ARG A 81 18.46 0.34 12.96
C ARG A 81 17.58 0.76 14.13
N LYS A 82 17.85 0.21 15.31
CA LYS A 82 17.12 0.54 16.54
C LYS A 82 17.89 1.57 17.36
N SER A 83 17.16 2.52 17.94
CA SER A 83 17.70 3.53 18.85
C SER A 83 16.70 3.87 19.93
N ASP A 84 17.18 3.99 21.17
CA ASP A 84 16.39 4.53 22.28
C ASP A 84 16.30 6.06 22.19
N VAL A 85 15.08 6.58 22.38
CA VAL A 85 14.75 8.01 22.32
C VAL A 85 13.97 8.37 23.58
N PRO A 86 14.65 8.85 24.64
CA PRO A 86 14.02 9.11 25.95
C PRO A 86 12.89 10.14 25.92
N ASP A 87 13.00 11.14 25.04
CA ASP A 87 12.07 12.26 24.91
C ASP A 87 11.36 12.25 23.56
N PHE A 88 10.86 11.09 23.13
CA PHE A 88 10.12 10.99 21.88
C PHE A 88 8.81 11.78 21.97
N ASP A 89 8.64 12.71 21.04
CA ASP A 89 7.44 13.52 20.91
C ASP A 89 6.31 12.70 20.30
N PHE A 90 5.26 12.44 21.08
CA PHE A 90 4.13 11.62 20.65
C PHE A 90 3.39 12.20 19.44
N THR A 91 3.48 13.52 19.21
CA THR A 91 2.85 14.18 18.07
C THR A 91 3.46 13.78 16.73
N LYS A 92 4.66 13.18 16.73
CA LYS A 92 5.30 12.66 15.52
C LYS A 92 4.63 11.41 14.95
N ILE A 93 3.80 10.71 15.73
CA ILE A 93 3.14 9.48 15.28
C ILE A 93 2.06 9.84 14.25
N GLU A 94 2.16 9.25 13.06
CA GLU A 94 1.24 9.54 11.97
C GLU A 94 0.32 8.37 11.60
N SER A 95 0.73 7.12 11.88
CA SER A 95 -0.13 5.94 11.70
C SER A 95 -0.08 4.98 12.87
N LEU A 96 -1.16 4.22 12.99
CA LEU A 96 -1.31 3.14 13.95
C LEU A 96 -1.63 1.83 13.22
N THR A 97 -1.05 0.70 13.67
CA THR A 97 -1.29 -0.63 13.07
C THR A 97 -2.63 -1.25 13.48
N ALA A 98 -3.23 -0.82 14.61
CA ALA A 98 -4.56 -1.24 15.04
C ALA A 98 -5.52 -0.04 15.11
N SER A 99 -5.73 0.58 13.95
CA SER A 99 -6.77 1.59 13.75
C SER A 99 -8.13 0.90 13.58
N LYS A 100 -8.86 0.69 14.70
CA LYS A 100 -10.23 0.17 14.64
C LYS A 100 -11.16 1.29 14.17
N GLY A 101 -12.21 0.96 13.42
CA GLY A 101 -13.25 1.92 13.05
C GLY A 101 -14.12 2.33 14.25
N PHE A 102 -14.65 3.55 14.23
CA PHE A 102 -15.57 4.10 15.23
C PHE A 102 -17.02 4.04 14.74
N GLY A 103 -17.97 3.61 15.60
CA GLY A 103 -19.41 3.55 15.31
C GLY A 103 -19.97 2.12 15.34
N LYS A 104 -20.58 1.71 16.46
CA LYS A 104 -21.37 0.46 16.48
C LYS A 104 -22.78 0.75 15.96
N GLY A 105 -23.23 -0.02 14.96
CA GLY A 105 -24.64 -0.16 14.64
C GLY A 105 -25.19 0.61 13.43
N TYR A 106 -24.46 1.59 12.87
CA TYR A 106 -24.86 2.25 11.64
C TYR A 106 -23.64 2.50 10.74
N ASN A 107 -23.77 2.07 9.49
CA ASN A 107 -22.86 2.39 8.41
C ASN A 107 -22.97 3.91 8.16
N PRO A 108 -21.87 4.70 8.18
CA PRO A 108 -20.48 4.27 8.05
C PRO A 108 -19.61 4.50 9.31
N GLN A 109 -18.74 3.52 9.60
CA GLN A 109 -17.75 3.60 10.68
C GLN A 109 -16.60 4.53 10.33
N ILE A 110 -16.34 5.59 11.12
CA ILE A 110 -15.19 6.48 10.89
C ILE A 110 -13.90 5.69 11.08
N ASN A 111 -13.15 5.49 9.99
CA ASN A 111 -11.95 4.66 9.96
C ASN A 111 -10.70 5.52 9.73
N GLY A 112 -9.59 5.22 10.41
CA GLY A 112 -8.31 5.91 10.22
C GLY A 112 -7.80 5.88 8.77
N SER A 113 -8.19 4.87 8.00
CA SER A 113 -7.88 4.74 6.57
C SER A 113 -8.45 5.86 5.69
N TRP A 114 -9.39 6.67 6.18
CA TRP A 114 -9.93 7.81 5.42
C TRP A 114 -9.12 9.10 5.59
N TYR A 115 -8.18 9.12 6.53
CA TYR A 115 -7.46 10.32 6.93
C TYR A 115 -5.97 10.17 6.63
N ARG A 116 -5.35 11.22 6.09
CA ARG A 116 -3.92 11.23 5.75
C ARG A 116 -3.01 10.88 6.93
N ASP A 117 -3.35 11.34 8.13
CA ASP A 117 -2.53 11.17 9.33
C ASP A 117 -3.39 11.15 10.61
N LEU A 118 -2.74 10.74 11.70
CA LEU A 118 -3.37 10.57 13.01
C LEU A 118 -4.00 11.86 13.55
N SER A 119 -3.38 13.02 13.30
CA SER A 119 -3.92 14.34 13.62
C SER A 119 -5.21 14.64 12.86
N SER A 120 -5.22 14.42 11.55
CA SER A 120 -6.38 14.62 10.69
C SER A 120 -7.54 13.71 11.10
N TRP A 121 -7.24 12.47 11.48
CA TRP A 121 -8.25 11.57 12.04
C TRP A 121 -8.80 12.09 13.37
N GLY A 122 -7.93 12.54 14.28
CA GLY A 122 -8.28 13.18 15.54
C GLY A 122 -9.24 14.36 15.36
N ARG A 123 -8.95 15.22 14.38
CA ARG A 123 -9.80 16.35 13.99
C ARG A 123 -11.15 15.91 13.44
N GLY A 124 -11.18 14.88 12.60
CA GLY A 124 -12.38 14.41 11.90
C GLY A 124 -13.35 13.58 12.74
N MET A 125 -12.92 13.05 13.89
CA MET A 125 -13.79 12.28 14.77
C MET A 125 -14.77 13.16 15.58
N TYR A 126 -16.05 12.79 15.56
CA TYR A 126 -17.07 13.41 16.40
C TYR A 126 -16.85 13.05 17.88
N PRO A 127 -16.74 14.03 18.78
CA PRO A 127 -16.53 13.75 20.19
C PRO A 127 -17.85 13.36 20.87
N GLY A 128 -18.01 12.07 21.20
CA GLY A 128 -18.88 11.69 22.32
C GLY A 128 -18.29 12.20 23.64
N ASN A 129 -19.06 12.20 24.74
CA ASN A 129 -18.57 12.64 26.06
C ASN A 129 -17.27 11.96 26.51
N ASN A 130 -17.01 10.76 25.99
CA ASN A 130 -15.82 9.96 26.27
C ASN A 130 -14.67 10.16 25.27
N LEU A 131 -14.76 11.05 24.27
CA LEU A 131 -13.74 11.26 23.24
C LEU A 131 -13.62 12.75 22.84
N ARG A 132 -13.86 13.66 23.79
CA ARG A 132 -13.72 15.10 23.60
C ARG A 132 -12.25 15.53 23.49
N SER A 133 -12.02 16.72 22.97
CA SER A 133 -10.70 17.35 22.86
C SER A 133 -10.83 18.88 22.87
N GLU A 134 -11.71 19.40 23.72
CA GLU A 134 -12.06 20.82 23.78
C GLU A 134 -11.30 21.54 24.89
N THR A 135 -11.11 20.85 26.02
CA THR A 135 -10.52 21.41 27.23
C THR A 135 -9.23 20.69 27.63
N LEU A 136 -8.46 21.28 28.54
CA LEU A 136 -7.30 20.60 29.16
C LEU A 136 -7.72 19.35 29.96
N GLN A 137 -8.92 19.34 30.52
CA GLN A 137 -9.44 18.14 31.20
C GLN A 137 -9.67 16.99 30.22
N ASP A 138 -10.14 17.28 28.99
CA ASP A 138 -10.29 16.27 27.95
C ASP A 138 -8.93 15.72 27.50
N TRP A 139 -7.93 16.60 27.37
CA TRP A 139 -6.55 16.22 27.11
C TRP A 139 -6.05 15.21 28.16
N GLU A 140 -6.13 15.55 29.44
CA GLU A 140 -5.69 14.68 30.55
C GLU A 140 -6.44 13.35 30.59
N ARG A 141 -7.73 13.34 30.23
CA ARG A 141 -8.52 12.10 30.14
C ARG A 141 -8.06 11.22 28.99
N ASN A 142 -7.81 11.81 27.82
CA ASN A 142 -7.32 11.08 26.65
C ASN A 142 -5.92 10.52 26.88
N VAL A 143 -5.01 11.29 27.49
CA VAL A 143 -3.67 10.83 27.88
C VAL A 143 -3.76 9.64 28.84
N ARG A 144 -4.52 9.79 29.94
CA ARG A 144 -4.72 8.69 30.89
C ARG A 144 -5.33 7.44 30.24
N HIS A 145 -6.23 7.62 29.28
CA HIS A 145 -6.84 6.51 28.58
C HIS A 145 -5.84 5.75 27.70
N ILE A 146 -5.01 6.45 26.92
CA ILE A 146 -3.99 5.77 26.09
C ILE A 146 -2.94 5.07 26.95
N GLU A 147 -2.58 5.65 28.10
CA GLU A 147 -1.67 5.05 29.09
C GLU A 147 -2.27 3.84 29.80
N GLY A 148 -3.59 3.82 30.00
CA GLY A 148 -4.29 2.66 30.57
C GLY A 148 -4.49 1.50 29.58
N GLU A 149 -4.30 1.74 28.28
CA GLU A 149 -4.54 0.74 27.23
C GLU A 149 -3.27 0.42 26.41
N GLY A 150 -3.11 1.05 25.24
CA GLY A 150 -2.13 0.67 24.22
C GLY A 150 -0.74 1.31 24.38
N PHE A 151 -0.56 2.23 25.33
CA PHE A 151 0.64 3.05 25.50
C PHE A 151 1.06 3.16 26.98
N ARG A 152 1.10 2.01 27.66
CA ARG A 152 1.36 1.93 29.09
C ARG A 152 2.65 2.62 29.51
N THR A 153 2.66 3.23 30.70
CA THR A 153 3.78 4.05 31.22
C THR A 153 5.01 3.25 31.64
N ASP A 154 4.83 1.96 31.91
CA ASP A 154 5.89 1.04 32.32
C ASP A 154 6.80 0.61 31.17
N ASP A 155 6.35 0.72 29.92
CA ASP A 155 7.09 0.29 28.73
C ASP A 155 7.43 1.46 27.78
N PRO A 156 8.57 1.38 27.05
CA PRO A 156 8.86 2.30 25.96
C PRO A 156 7.87 2.08 24.81
N ILE A 157 7.58 3.15 24.07
CA ILE A 157 6.78 3.05 22.84
C ILE A 157 7.65 2.45 21.74
N ASN A 158 7.19 1.37 21.12
CA ASN A 158 7.85 0.80 19.95
C ASN A 158 7.37 1.51 18.68
N VAL A 159 8.28 2.26 18.05
CA VAL A 159 7.99 3.09 16.88
C VAL A 159 8.77 2.58 15.68
N MET A 160 8.10 2.33 14.56
CA MET A 160 8.74 2.10 13.27
C MET A 160 8.79 3.41 12.50
N TYR A 161 9.96 3.79 12.02
CA TYR A 161 10.12 4.93 11.12
C TYR A 161 10.46 4.43 9.71
N TYR A 162 9.51 4.58 8.79
CA TYR A 162 9.65 4.18 7.40
C TYR A 162 10.26 5.33 6.60
N GLU A 163 11.57 5.29 6.34
CA GLU A 163 12.26 6.38 5.62
C GLU A 163 11.64 6.67 4.26
N TRP A 164 11.21 5.63 3.55
CA TRP A 164 10.67 5.79 2.20
C TRP A 164 9.25 6.39 2.15
N TYR A 165 8.60 6.53 3.30
CA TYR A 165 7.36 7.28 3.44
C TYR A 165 7.54 8.56 4.28
N ASP A 166 8.73 8.78 4.85
CA ASP A 166 9.01 9.75 5.91
C ASP A 166 7.94 9.70 7.00
N ARG A 167 7.73 8.52 7.60
CA ARG A 167 6.54 8.27 8.42
C ARG A 167 6.78 7.45 9.67
N TYR A 168 6.31 7.95 10.81
CA TYR A 168 6.30 7.22 12.08
C TYR A 168 5.02 6.41 12.26
N VAL A 169 5.19 5.14 12.56
CA VAL A 169 4.11 4.16 12.71
C VAL A 169 4.28 3.43 14.04
N VAL A 170 3.21 3.33 14.80
CA VAL A 170 3.22 2.65 16.10
C VAL A 170 2.26 1.48 16.11
N SER A 171 2.70 0.37 16.71
CA SER A 171 1.80 -0.74 17.02
C SER A 171 1.05 -0.46 18.31
N ASN A 172 -0.27 -0.57 18.27
CA ASN A 172 -1.12 -0.38 19.45
C ASN A 172 -2.08 -1.55 19.60
N THR A 173 -2.50 -1.84 20.83
CA THR A 173 -3.47 -2.91 21.15
C THR A 173 -4.86 -2.35 21.50
N GLY A 174 -4.91 -1.06 21.85
CA GLY A 174 -6.11 -0.29 22.22
C GLY A 174 -5.87 1.22 22.08
N GLY A 175 -6.88 2.02 22.41
CA GLY A 175 -6.76 3.48 22.54
C GLY A 175 -6.53 4.29 21.25
N SER A 176 -6.64 3.72 20.04
CA SER A 176 -6.29 4.43 18.80
C SER A 176 -7.06 5.73 18.58
N HIS A 177 -8.36 5.76 18.89
CA HIS A 177 -9.16 7.00 18.83
C HIS A 177 -8.65 8.07 19.81
N HIS A 178 -8.32 7.69 21.05
CA HIS A 178 -7.81 8.62 22.04
C HIS A 178 -6.41 9.11 21.66
N ALA A 179 -5.56 8.24 21.11
CA ALA A 179 -4.24 8.62 20.60
C ALA A 179 -4.36 9.66 19.48
N ALA A 180 -5.32 9.49 18.58
CA ALA A 180 -5.63 10.48 17.55
C ALA A 180 -6.10 11.82 18.13
N LYS A 181 -6.95 11.81 19.17
CA LYS A 181 -7.36 13.02 19.89
C LYS A 181 -6.20 13.70 20.60
N VAL A 182 -5.30 12.93 21.24
CA VAL A 182 -4.06 13.45 21.84
C VAL A 182 -3.23 14.13 20.76
N VAL A 183 -2.87 13.45 19.67
CA VAL A 183 -2.04 14.08 18.62
C VAL A 183 -2.69 15.35 18.06
N TYR A 184 -3.98 15.32 17.75
CA TYR A 184 -4.70 16.49 17.26
C TYR A 184 -4.69 17.66 18.25
N GLN A 185 -5.06 17.42 19.51
CA GLN A 185 -5.15 18.48 20.53
C GLN A 185 -3.77 19.04 20.88
N ALA A 186 -2.74 18.19 20.93
CA ALA A 186 -1.37 18.59 21.16
C ALA A 186 -0.91 19.63 20.13
N LEU A 187 -1.15 19.34 18.84
CA LEU A 187 -0.77 20.21 17.74
C LEU A 187 -1.61 21.49 17.69
N ARG A 188 -2.92 21.41 17.99
CA ARG A 188 -3.82 22.58 17.99
C ARG A 188 -3.49 23.56 19.14
N ASP A 189 -3.22 23.02 20.33
CA ASP A 189 -3.11 23.79 21.58
C ASP A 189 -1.65 23.97 22.04
N ASN A 190 -0.67 23.49 21.28
CA ASN A 190 0.76 23.46 21.63
C ASN A 190 1.05 22.73 22.95
N LEU A 191 0.36 21.61 23.20
CA LEU A 191 0.60 20.77 24.38
C LEU A 191 1.72 19.76 24.09
N VAL A 192 2.53 19.46 25.09
CA VAL A 192 3.66 18.55 24.97
C VAL A 192 3.33 17.23 25.68
N TYR A 193 3.46 16.12 24.95
CA TYR A 193 3.43 14.78 25.51
C TYR A 193 4.63 14.00 24.98
N LYS A 194 5.59 13.73 25.87
CA LYS A 194 6.83 13.03 25.56
C LYS A 194 6.90 11.73 26.32
N ARG A 195 7.47 10.70 25.69
CA ARG A 195 7.63 9.36 26.25
C ARG A 195 8.95 8.76 25.80
N ASN A 196 9.49 7.85 26.60
CA ASN A 196 10.57 6.99 26.14
C ASN A 196 10.07 6.12 24.98
N ALA A 197 10.86 6.00 23.91
CA ALA A 197 10.54 5.19 22.75
C ALA A 197 11.76 4.42 22.24
N VAL A 198 11.51 3.22 21.73
CA VAL A 198 12.47 2.50 20.89
C VAL A 198 12.07 2.75 19.45
N VAL A 199 12.89 3.51 18.71
CA VAL A 199 12.65 3.81 17.30
C VAL A 199 13.43 2.84 16.43
N GLU A 200 12.72 2.03 15.66
CA GLU A 200 13.24 1.17 14.61
C GLU A 200 13.15 1.90 13.26
N ARG A 201 14.28 2.43 12.80
CA ARG A 201 14.42 3.11 11.51
C ARG A 201 14.63 2.08 10.40
N LEU A 202 13.74 2.09 9.41
CA LEU A 202 13.70 1.17 8.28
C LEU A 202 14.07 1.91 6.98
N SER A 203 15.05 1.37 6.25
CA SER A 203 15.52 1.96 5.00
C SER A 203 15.80 0.92 3.92
N VAL A 204 15.82 1.35 2.67
CA VAL A 204 16.12 0.48 1.52
C VAL A 204 17.63 0.33 1.37
N ASN A 205 18.09 -0.91 1.25
CA ASN A 205 19.48 -1.23 0.95
C ASN A 205 19.75 -1.19 -0.57
N THR A 206 20.40 -0.12 -1.03
CA THR A 206 20.71 0.09 -2.45
C THR A 206 21.60 -1.01 -3.04
N GLU A 207 22.54 -1.58 -2.28
CA GLU A 207 23.38 -2.67 -2.75
C GLU A 207 22.56 -3.94 -3.03
N ALA A 208 21.62 -4.27 -2.13
CA ALA A 208 20.70 -5.39 -2.32
C ALA A 208 19.72 -5.14 -3.48
N VAL A 209 19.33 -3.88 -3.73
CA VAL A 209 18.54 -3.50 -4.92
C VAL A 209 19.33 -3.78 -6.19
N HIS A 210 20.59 -3.34 -6.27
CA HIS A 210 21.45 -3.62 -7.42
C HIS A 210 21.71 -5.12 -7.62
N GLU A 211 21.89 -5.89 -6.54
CA GLU A 211 22.01 -7.33 -6.63
C GLU A 211 20.72 -7.97 -7.20
N LEU A 212 19.55 -7.53 -6.73
CA LEU A 212 18.27 -7.99 -7.27
C LEU A 212 18.13 -7.66 -8.76
N GLU A 213 18.49 -6.45 -9.17
CA GLU A 213 18.44 -5.98 -10.56
C GLU A 213 19.33 -6.78 -11.51
N HIS A 214 20.52 -7.13 -11.03
CA HIS A 214 21.48 -7.91 -11.80
C HIS A 214 20.99 -9.33 -12.05
N ARG A 215 20.24 -9.92 -11.12
CA ARG A 215 19.82 -11.33 -11.21
C ARG A 215 18.38 -11.51 -11.70
N TYR A 216 17.51 -10.53 -11.46
CA TYR A 216 16.09 -10.61 -11.75
C TYR A 216 15.60 -9.34 -12.45
N VAL A 217 14.67 -9.52 -13.38
CA VAL A 217 13.73 -8.46 -13.76
C VAL A 217 12.54 -8.59 -12.83
N SER A 218 12.32 -7.58 -11.98
CA SER A 218 11.25 -7.61 -10.98
C SER A 218 10.32 -6.40 -11.09
N PHE A 219 9.03 -6.65 -10.88
CA PHE A 219 8.00 -5.61 -11.00
C PHE A 219 6.77 -5.95 -10.16
N ILE A 220 6.03 -4.90 -9.81
CA ILE A 220 4.72 -4.97 -9.17
C ILE A 220 3.66 -4.87 -10.26
N TYR A 221 2.64 -5.73 -10.21
CA TYR A 221 1.47 -5.63 -11.08
C TYR A 221 0.19 -5.81 -10.28
N ARG A 222 -0.93 -5.35 -10.84
CA ARG A 222 -2.26 -5.50 -10.24
C ARG A 222 -3.12 -6.36 -11.16
N ALA A 223 -3.41 -7.59 -10.73
CA ALA A 223 -4.29 -8.47 -11.48
C ALA A 223 -5.74 -7.97 -11.37
N ARG A 224 -6.42 -7.89 -12.52
CA ARG A 224 -7.83 -7.48 -12.59
C ARG A 224 -8.69 -8.45 -11.79
N ARG A 225 -9.60 -7.94 -10.97
CA ARG A 225 -10.57 -8.79 -10.27
C ARG A 225 -11.58 -9.36 -11.27
N CYS A 226 -11.79 -10.67 -11.24
CA CYS A 226 -12.87 -11.30 -12.02
C CYS A 226 -14.22 -10.98 -11.36
N GLU A 227 -14.97 -10.04 -11.92
CA GLU A 227 -16.37 -9.80 -11.54
C GLU A 227 -17.27 -10.84 -12.25
N GLY A 228 -17.59 -11.94 -11.56
CA GLY A 228 -18.58 -12.92 -12.03
C GLY A 228 -18.54 -14.28 -11.33
N THR A 229 -19.71 -14.83 -11.02
CA THR A 229 -19.92 -16.12 -10.32
C THR A 229 -19.78 -17.35 -11.23
N GLY A 230 -18.82 -17.35 -12.15
CA GLY A 230 -18.60 -18.47 -13.08
C GLY A 230 -17.16 -18.97 -13.05
N ASN A 231 -16.93 -20.19 -13.56
CA ASN A 231 -15.62 -20.85 -13.75
C ASN A 231 -14.69 -20.10 -14.75
N ARG A 232 -14.62 -18.77 -14.71
CA ARG A 232 -13.61 -17.99 -15.44
C ARG A 232 -12.29 -18.09 -14.68
N ARG A 233 -11.21 -18.43 -15.38
CA ARG A 233 -9.86 -18.41 -14.81
C ARG A 233 -9.56 -17.03 -14.25
N ASP A 234 -8.85 -17.02 -13.13
CA ASP A 234 -8.40 -15.82 -12.45
C ASP A 234 -7.37 -15.07 -13.32
N ALA A 235 -7.50 -13.75 -13.44
CA ALA A 235 -6.63 -12.93 -14.28
C ALA A 235 -5.16 -13.00 -13.87
N ALA A 236 -4.87 -13.21 -12.56
CA ALA A 236 -3.50 -13.39 -12.11
C ALA A 236 -2.91 -14.71 -12.64
N THR A 237 -3.72 -15.78 -12.64
CA THR A 237 -3.35 -17.08 -13.20
C THR A 237 -3.11 -16.99 -14.72
N ASP A 238 -3.99 -16.32 -15.46
CA ASP A 238 -3.81 -16.17 -16.91
C ASP A 238 -2.60 -15.29 -17.26
N PHE A 239 -2.32 -14.27 -16.44
CA PHE A 239 -1.13 -13.44 -16.64
C PHE A 239 0.15 -14.21 -16.31
N TYR A 240 0.13 -15.01 -15.24
CA TYR A 240 1.19 -15.98 -14.94
C TYR A 240 1.46 -16.91 -16.12
N LEU A 241 0.43 -17.50 -16.72
CA LEU A 241 0.58 -18.42 -17.86
C LEU A 241 1.15 -17.70 -19.09
N ALA A 242 0.75 -16.45 -19.34
CA ALA A 242 1.32 -15.65 -20.42
C ALA A 242 2.80 -15.37 -20.18
N LEU A 243 3.16 -14.89 -18.98
CA LEU A 243 4.54 -14.59 -18.61
C LEU A 243 5.41 -15.87 -18.63
N SER A 244 4.87 -16.99 -18.13
CA SER A 244 5.59 -18.27 -18.09
C SER A 244 5.81 -18.89 -19.47
N GLY A 245 4.78 -18.80 -20.33
CA GLY A 245 4.84 -19.30 -21.70
C GLY A 245 5.74 -18.47 -22.62
N LEU A 246 5.87 -17.16 -22.35
CA LEU A 246 6.57 -16.22 -23.22
C LEU A 246 7.95 -15.80 -22.72
N VAL A 247 8.16 -15.72 -21.40
CA VAL A 247 9.34 -15.09 -20.80
C VAL A 247 10.22 -16.09 -20.06
N SER A 248 9.70 -16.82 -19.08
CA SER A 248 10.49 -17.77 -18.28
C SER A 248 9.58 -18.77 -17.55
N GLU A 249 9.95 -20.05 -17.49
CA GLU A 249 9.20 -21.04 -16.70
C GLU A 249 9.32 -20.83 -15.18
N HIS A 250 10.43 -20.24 -14.74
CA HIS A 250 10.79 -20.14 -13.33
C HIS A 250 10.55 -18.72 -12.81
N ILE A 251 9.30 -18.29 -12.77
CA ILE A 251 8.93 -16.98 -12.23
C ILE A 251 8.43 -17.16 -10.81
N GLU A 252 9.02 -16.40 -9.89
CA GLU A 252 8.65 -16.43 -8.48
C GLU A 252 7.76 -15.23 -8.14
N TYR A 253 6.88 -15.39 -7.13
CA TYR A 253 5.91 -14.36 -6.77
C TYR A 253 5.80 -14.15 -5.26
N LEU A 254 5.55 -12.90 -4.87
CA LEU A 254 5.15 -12.53 -3.51
C LEU A 254 3.85 -11.74 -3.51
N ASP A 255 3.02 -12.04 -2.51
CA ASP A 255 1.75 -11.37 -2.26
C ASP A 255 1.88 -10.54 -0.96
N PRO A 256 1.58 -9.23 -0.98
CA PRO A 256 1.60 -8.44 0.24
C PRO A 256 0.45 -8.84 1.18
N ILE A 257 0.79 -9.34 2.38
CA ILE A 257 -0.17 -9.92 3.32
C ILE A 257 -1.23 -8.92 3.82
N HIS A 258 -0.86 -7.65 3.97
CA HIS A 258 -1.69 -6.64 4.64
C HIS A 258 -2.24 -5.56 3.73
N TYR A 259 -2.12 -5.71 2.42
CA TYR A 259 -2.43 -4.64 1.47
C TYR A 259 -3.79 -4.84 0.80
N GLY A 260 -4.63 -3.81 0.77
CA GLY A 260 -6.05 -3.93 0.35
C GLY A 260 -6.30 -4.16 -1.15
N ASP A 261 -5.29 -3.98 -2.00
CA ASP A 261 -5.39 -4.23 -3.44
C ASP A 261 -4.74 -5.57 -3.83
N ASN A 262 -5.25 -6.17 -4.91
CA ASN A 262 -4.71 -7.40 -5.51
C ASN A 262 -3.42 -7.15 -6.30
N ILE A 263 -2.38 -6.67 -5.61
CA ILE A 263 -1.06 -6.49 -6.20
C ILE A 263 -0.19 -7.73 -5.97
N LYS A 264 0.70 -8.00 -6.92
CA LYS A 264 1.65 -9.11 -6.88
C LYS A 264 3.04 -8.60 -7.25
N LEU A 265 4.06 -9.14 -6.61
CA LEU A 265 5.46 -8.85 -6.90
C LEU A 265 6.01 -10.04 -7.68
N ALA A 266 6.37 -9.83 -8.95
CA ALA A 266 6.98 -10.85 -9.80
C ALA A 266 8.51 -10.74 -9.80
N PHE A 267 9.16 -11.89 -9.86
CA PHE A 267 10.61 -12.02 -9.99
C PHE A 267 10.93 -12.97 -11.15
N VAL A 268 11.34 -12.39 -12.27
CA VAL A 268 11.76 -13.15 -13.45
C VAL A 268 13.28 -13.27 -13.41
N PRO A 269 13.85 -14.47 -13.20
CA PRO A 269 15.28 -14.65 -13.24
C PRO A 269 15.78 -14.34 -14.65
N ARG A 270 16.89 -13.62 -14.74
CA ARG A 270 17.56 -13.36 -16.02
C ARG A 270 18.20 -14.64 -16.56
N SER A 271 18.64 -15.53 -15.67
CA SER A 271 19.08 -16.87 -16.04
C SER A 271 17.91 -17.70 -16.55
N GLY A 272 18.11 -18.37 -17.70
CA GLY A 272 17.10 -19.27 -18.25
C GLY A 272 15.87 -18.59 -18.86
N MET A 273 15.95 -17.29 -19.21
CA MET A 273 14.90 -16.63 -19.97
C MET A 273 14.72 -17.25 -21.36
N LYS A 274 13.46 -17.51 -21.73
CA LYS A 274 13.04 -17.92 -23.07
C LYS A 274 13.00 -16.74 -24.04
N ALA A 275 12.57 -15.59 -23.55
CA ALA A 275 12.48 -14.37 -24.35
C ALA A 275 13.85 -13.73 -24.52
N ASP A 276 14.05 -13.09 -25.67
CA ASP A 276 15.15 -12.15 -25.85
C ASP A 276 15.05 -11.03 -24.79
N GLU A 277 16.15 -10.81 -24.08
CA GLU A 277 16.21 -9.89 -22.94
C GLU A 277 15.93 -8.44 -23.36
N ALA A 278 16.38 -8.03 -24.55
CA ALA A 278 16.15 -6.69 -25.06
C ALA A 278 14.67 -6.48 -25.42
N LEU A 279 14.01 -7.48 -26.01
CA LEU A 279 12.57 -7.46 -26.27
C LEU A 279 11.77 -7.41 -24.97
N PHE A 280 12.14 -8.21 -23.96
CA PHE A 280 11.46 -8.17 -22.67
C PHE A 280 11.67 -6.83 -21.95
N SER A 281 12.89 -6.31 -21.94
CA SER A 281 13.21 -4.99 -21.39
C SER A 281 12.44 -3.86 -22.09
N LYS A 282 12.25 -3.96 -23.41
CA LYS A 282 11.42 -3.00 -24.15
C LYS A 282 9.95 -3.11 -23.76
N TRP A 283 9.44 -4.33 -23.58
CA TRP A 283 8.08 -4.54 -23.10
C TRP A 283 7.90 -3.99 -21.68
N THR A 284 8.80 -4.26 -20.73
CA THR A 284 8.67 -3.74 -19.36
C THR A 284 8.63 -2.22 -19.32
N LYS A 285 9.48 -1.54 -20.10
CA LYS A 285 9.42 -0.07 -20.26
C LYS A 285 8.07 0.40 -20.80
N THR A 286 7.55 -0.29 -21.81
CA THR A 286 6.24 0.03 -22.42
C THR A 286 5.09 -0.17 -21.42
N ALA A 287 5.08 -1.30 -20.71
CA ALA A 287 4.08 -1.63 -19.70
C ALA A 287 4.13 -0.68 -18.50
N THR A 288 5.34 -0.24 -18.11
CA THR A 288 5.54 0.78 -17.06
C THR A 288 4.98 2.13 -17.49
N HIS A 289 5.27 2.58 -18.71
CA HIS A 289 4.72 3.82 -19.24
C HIS A 289 3.19 3.79 -19.35
N ALA A 290 2.62 2.61 -19.66
CA ALA A 290 1.17 2.39 -19.67
C ALA A 290 0.55 2.21 -18.27
N GLY A 291 1.34 2.29 -17.19
CA GLY A 291 0.88 2.13 -15.81
C GLY A 291 0.44 0.71 -15.43
N LYS A 292 0.74 -0.30 -16.26
CA LYS A 292 0.34 -1.70 -16.04
C LYS A 292 1.22 -2.45 -15.07
N ILE A 293 2.49 -2.03 -14.97
CA ILE A 293 3.44 -2.55 -14.00
C ILE A 293 4.21 -1.38 -13.38
N ILE A 294 4.80 -1.60 -12.22
CA ILE A 294 5.81 -0.73 -11.64
C ILE A 294 7.11 -1.54 -11.58
N LEU A 295 8.15 -1.09 -12.27
CA LEU A 295 9.48 -1.69 -12.10
C LEU A 295 9.93 -1.52 -10.66
N ARG A 296 10.45 -2.60 -10.08
CA ARG A 296 10.81 -2.60 -8.67
C ARG A 296 12.01 -1.70 -8.36
N THR A 297 12.89 -1.54 -9.34
CA THR A 297 14.02 -0.61 -9.33
C THR A 297 13.56 0.81 -9.09
N ASP A 298 12.55 1.22 -9.87
CA ASP A 298 11.97 2.55 -9.85
C ASP A 298 11.22 2.75 -8.54
N TYR A 299 10.44 1.73 -8.14
CA TYR A 299 9.73 1.73 -6.87
C TYR A 299 10.69 1.89 -5.68
N LEU A 300 11.71 1.06 -5.55
CA LEU A 300 12.60 1.06 -4.38
C LEU A 300 13.51 2.30 -4.31
N THR A 301 13.70 3.00 -5.41
CA THR A 301 14.42 4.29 -5.44
C THR A 301 13.57 5.44 -4.89
N ASN A 302 12.26 5.43 -5.17
CA ASN A 302 11.35 6.47 -4.69
C ASN A 302 9.92 5.92 -4.42
N PRO A 303 9.72 5.13 -3.35
CA PRO A 303 8.43 4.50 -3.10
C PRO A 303 7.29 5.51 -3.02
N ALA A 304 7.48 6.62 -2.30
CA ALA A 304 6.46 7.66 -2.09
C ALA A 304 5.79 8.14 -3.40
N SER A 305 6.53 8.20 -4.52
CA SER A 305 5.98 8.65 -5.81
C SER A 305 4.90 7.75 -6.40
N PHE A 306 4.84 6.48 -6.00
CA PHE A 306 3.84 5.51 -6.48
C PHE A 306 2.58 5.45 -5.60
N HIS A 307 2.67 6.01 -4.39
CA HIS A 307 1.60 6.00 -3.39
C HIS A 307 0.70 7.23 -3.54
N VAL A 308 -0.08 7.25 -4.62
CA VAL A 308 -0.91 8.41 -5.00
C VAL A 308 -2.42 8.12 -4.98
N LYS A 309 -2.83 6.86 -4.87
CA LYS A 309 -4.23 6.44 -4.85
C LYS A 309 -4.86 6.82 -3.50
N PRO A 310 -5.96 7.58 -3.45
CA PRO A 310 -6.69 7.81 -2.20
C PRO A 310 -7.40 6.52 -1.78
N TYR A 311 -7.59 6.32 -0.47
CA TYR A 311 -8.36 5.20 0.05
C TYR A 311 -9.84 5.59 0.16
N PHE A 312 -10.71 4.94 -0.63
CA PHE A 312 -12.17 5.12 -0.78
C PHE A 312 -12.64 6.57 -1.00
N HIS A 313 -12.41 7.48 -0.04
CA HIS A 313 -12.45 8.93 -0.16
C HIS A 313 -11.49 9.49 0.91
N GLU A 314 -10.44 10.23 0.54
CA GLU A 314 -9.62 10.95 1.52
C GLU A 314 -10.47 12.09 2.08
N VAL A 315 -11.00 11.93 3.28
CA VAL A 315 -11.87 12.93 3.90
C VAL A 315 -11.02 13.78 4.84
N SER A 316 -10.94 15.09 4.57
CA SER A 316 -10.23 16.02 5.44
C SER A 316 -10.99 16.29 6.76
N CYS A 317 -12.32 16.21 6.73
CA CYS A 317 -13.20 16.20 7.89
C CYS A 317 -14.65 15.81 7.50
N ILE A 318 -15.33 14.97 8.27
CA ILE A 318 -16.81 14.94 8.29
C ILE A 318 -17.24 15.67 9.55
N LEU A 319 -17.62 16.94 9.43
CA LEU A 319 -18.29 17.66 10.51
C LEU A 319 -19.76 17.25 10.52
N GLN A 320 -20.09 16.12 11.16
CA GLN A 320 -21.48 15.82 11.49
C GLN A 320 -21.83 16.60 12.75
N ARG A 321 -22.60 17.69 12.60
CA ARG A 321 -23.28 18.31 13.74
C ARG A 321 -24.23 17.30 14.36
N ASN A 322 -24.45 17.41 15.66
CA ASN A 322 -25.49 16.65 16.34
C ASN A 322 -26.84 16.88 15.61
N PRO A 323 -27.57 15.84 15.18
CA PRO A 323 -28.91 16.05 14.60
C PRO A 323 -29.85 16.78 15.57
N LEU A 324 -29.60 16.69 16.89
CA LEU A 324 -30.35 17.39 17.93
C LEU A 324 -29.96 18.88 18.10
N GLU A 325 -28.90 19.37 17.44
CA GLU A 325 -28.53 20.80 17.47
C GLU A 325 -29.19 21.61 16.34
N SER A 326 -29.99 20.98 15.49
CA SER A 326 -30.75 21.66 14.43
C SER A 326 -32.17 22.10 14.84
N GLU A 327 -32.61 21.80 16.07
CA GLU A 327 -33.97 22.12 16.55
C GLU A 327 -34.07 23.31 17.52
N TYR A 328 -33.00 24.07 17.78
CA TYR A 328 -33.10 25.29 18.59
C TYR A 328 -32.49 26.51 17.89
N VAL A 329 -33.04 26.83 16.71
CA VAL A 329 -33.03 28.20 16.21
C VAL A 329 -34.44 28.51 15.70
N ASN A 330 -35.00 29.61 16.23
CA ASN A 330 -36.35 30.19 16.07
C ASN A 330 -37.36 29.75 17.14
N THR A 331 -38.09 30.61 17.84
CA THR A 331 -38.31 32.08 17.80
C THR A 331 -39.28 32.37 18.95
N THR A 332 -39.08 33.46 19.73
CA THR A 332 -40.10 34.22 20.52
C THR A 332 -40.94 33.45 21.56
N GLU A 333 -41.08 33.86 22.82
CA GLU A 333 -41.27 35.22 23.40
C GLU A 333 -40.37 35.48 24.63
#